data_AF-A0A4Q3VLE7-F1
#
_entry.id   AF-A0A4Q3VLE7-F1
#
_cell.length_a   1.000
_cell.length_b   1.000
_cell.length_c   1.000
_cell.angle_alpha   90.00
_cell.angle_beta   90.00
_cell.angle_gamma   90.00
#
_symmetry.space_group_name_H-M   'P 1'
#
loop_
_entity.id
_entity.type
_entity.pdbx_description
1 polymer ?
#
loop_
_entity_poly.entity_id
_entity_poly.type
_entity_poly.pdbx_seq_one_letter_code
_entity_poly.pdbx_strand_id
1 'polypeptide(L)'
;MPPIELLNLASEALGGLCSEVVFLGGAIVGLLMTEKGGLPPRTTKDVDVAIELSGPYLGVVELDARLLGLGFKNDMNGPMCRYLHGLTIIDVIPVPPESLGGVHEWYPLAIQTAERLGRDGD
;
A
#
# COMPACT_ATOMS: atom_id res chain seq x y z
N MET A 1 -4.46 -7.87 14.80
CA MET A 1 -5.47 -7.33 13.89
C MET A 1 -5.53 -8.22 12.66
N PRO A 2 -6.70 -8.71 12.25
CA PRO A 2 -6.87 -9.41 10.98
C PRO A 2 -6.43 -8.54 9.78
N PRO A 3 -5.93 -9.13 8.68
CA PRO A 3 -5.51 -8.37 7.50
C PRO A 3 -6.57 -7.42 6.94
N ILE A 4 -7.85 -7.81 6.94
CA ILE A 4 -8.94 -6.96 6.44
C ILE A 4 -9.11 -5.68 7.27
N GLU A 5 -8.91 -5.75 8.58
CA GLU A 5 -8.96 -4.56 9.44
C GLU A 5 -7.75 -3.64 9.19
N LEU A 6 -6.56 -4.20 8.93
CA LEU A 6 -5.39 -3.41 8.52
C LEU A 6 -5.64 -2.67 7.21
N LEU A 7 -6.22 -3.36 6.21
CA LEU A 7 -6.57 -2.76 4.93
C LEU A 7 -7.60 -1.63 5.10
N ASN A 8 -8.60 -1.80 5.97
CA ASN A 8 -9.58 -0.76 6.25
C ASN A 8 -8.95 0.45 6.94
N LEU A 9 -8.09 0.25 7.95
CA LEU A 9 -7.40 1.38 8.59
C LEU A 9 -6.45 2.10 7.63
N ALA A 10 -5.75 1.36 6.76
CA ALA A 10 -4.87 1.94 5.76
C ALA A 10 -5.63 2.76 4.73
N SER A 11 -6.73 2.23 4.18
CA SER A 11 -7.54 2.95 3.20
C SER A 11 -8.23 4.19 3.81
N GLU A 12 -8.61 4.16 5.10
CA GLU A 12 -9.10 5.37 5.79
C GLU A 12 -8.00 6.41 5.98
N ALA A 13 -6.81 6.00 6.44
CA ALA A 13 -5.67 6.90 6.65
C ALA A 13 -5.19 7.52 5.33
N LEU A 14 -5.24 6.77 4.22
CA LEU A 14 -4.91 7.28 2.89
C LEU A 14 -5.95 8.27 2.36
N GLY A 15 -7.21 8.23 2.83
CA GLY A 15 -8.26 9.13 2.39
C GLY A 15 -8.39 9.19 0.86
N GLY A 16 -8.34 10.39 0.30
CA GLY A 16 -8.41 10.60 -1.15
C GLY A 16 -7.26 9.94 -1.94
N LEU A 17 -6.08 9.78 -1.32
CA LEU A 17 -4.94 9.09 -1.96
C LEU A 17 -5.23 7.60 -2.18
N CYS A 18 -6.20 7.02 -1.46
CA CYS A 18 -6.54 5.60 -1.59
C CYS A 18 -6.96 5.19 -3.01
N SER A 19 -7.52 6.11 -3.80
CA SER A 19 -7.91 5.81 -5.20
C SER A 19 -6.75 5.81 -6.19
N GLU A 20 -5.57 6.24 -5.76
CA GLU A 20 -4.36 6.32 -6.60
C GLU A 20 -3.36 5.19 -6.29
N VAL A 21 -3.67 4.34 -5.30
CA VAL A 21 -2.78 3.25 -4.89
C VAL A 21 -3.38 1.89 -5.19
N VAL A 22 -2.49 0.91 -5.34
CA VAL A 22 -2.83 -0.51 -5.44
C VAL A 22 -2.30 -1.22 -4.20
N PHE A 23 -3.20 -1.87 -3.46
CA PHE A 23 -2.82 -2.69 -2.31
C PHE A 23 -2.11 -3.97 -2.78
N LEU A 24 -1.02 -4.32 -2.09
CA LEU A 24 -0.15 -5.45 -2.40
C LEU A 24 0.18 -6.25 -1.13
N GLY A 25 1.05 -7.24 -1.30
CA GLY A 25 1.73 -7.91 -0.19
C GLY A 25 0.86 -8.87 0.62
N GLY A 26 1.28 -9.13 1.85
CA GLY A 26 0.68 -10.15 2.71
C GLY A 26 -0.76 -9.83 3.12
N ALA A 27 -1.09 -8.55 3.23
CA ALA A 27 -2.39 -8.10 3.72
C ALA A 27 -3.54 -8.46 2.77
N ILE A 28 -3.29 -8.49 1.46
CA ILE A 28 -4.32 -8.77 0.44
C ILE A 28 -4.50 -10.26 0.11
N VAL A 29 -3.63 -11.15 0.61
CA VAL A 29 -3.64 -12.58 0.19
C VAL A 29 -5.02 -13.20 0.41
N GLY A 30 -5.67 -12.90 1.54
CA GLY A 30 -7.01 -13.42 1.83
C GLY A 30 -8.10 -12.94 0.85
N LEU A 31 -7.91 -11.80 0.18
CA LEU A 31 -8.82 -11.29 -0.84
C LEU A 31 -8.65 -12.01 -2.19
N LEU A 32 -7.44 -12.51 -2.46
CA LEU A 32 -7.10 -13.20 -3.70
C LEU A 32 -7.37 -14.71 -3.65
N MET A 33 -7.58 -15.27 -2.46
CA MET A 33 -7.84 -16.70 -2.29
C MET A 33 -9.25 -17.07 -2.77
N THR A 34 -9.31 -17.95 -3.76
CA THR A 34 -10.57 -18.45 -4.34
C THR A 34 -11.02 -19.79 -3.74
N GLU A 35 -10.11 -20.52 -3.08
CA GLU A 35 -10.40 -21.84 -2.51
C GLU A 35 -11.11 -21.75 -1.15
N LYS A 36 -12.31 -22.34 -1.07
CA LYS A 36 -13.03 -22.50 0.20
C LYS A 36 -12.33 -23.54 1.07
N GLY A 37 -11.94 -23.14 2.28
CA GLY A 37 -11.30 -24.03 3.26
C GLY A 37 -9.77 -24.09 3.17
N GLY A 38 -9.15 -23.21 2.38
CA GLY A 38 -7.70 -23.03 2.40
C GLY A 38 -7.19 -22.60 3.78
N LEU A 39 -5.89 -22.82 4.03
CA LEU A 39 -5.26 -22.36 5.26
C LEU A 39 -5.37 -20.83 5.36
N PRO A 40 -5.58 -20.27 6.57
CA PRO A 40 -5.65 -18.83 6.74
C PRO A 40 -4.33 -18.20 6.26
N PRO A 41 -4.38 -17.05 5.56
CA PRO A 41 -3.18 -16.35 5.15
C PRO A 41 -2.35 -15.96 6.38
N ARG A 42 -1.03 -15.94 6.21
CA ARG A 42 -0.10 -15.50 7.25
C ARG A 42 -0.48 -14.10 7.71
N THR A 43 -0.54 -13.89 9.02
CA THR A 43 -0.72 -12.54 9.58
C THR A 43 0.45 -11.64 9.21
N THR A 44 0.16 -10.39 8.88
CA THR A 44 1.15 -9.31 8.74
C THR A 44 0.82 -8.15 9.69
N LYS A 45 1.74 -7.19 9.83
CA LYS A 45 1.57 -5.99 10.66
C LYS A 45 1.50 -4.69 9.85
N ASP A 46 1.85 -4.77 8.58
CA ASP A 46 1.92 -3.67 7.63
C ASP A 46 1.02 -3.92 6.43
N VAL A 47 0.78 -2.85 5.68
CA VAL A 47 0.10 -2.88 4.39
C VAL A 47 1.08 -2.37 3.34
N ASP A 48 1.27 -3.11 2.26
CA ASP A 48 2.06 -2.66 1.13
C ASP A 48 1.16 -2.01 0.09
N VAL A 49 1.56 -0.87 -0.46
CA VAL A 49 0.87 -0.25 -1.60
C VAL A 49 1.86 0.18 -2.68
N ALA A 50 1.47 0.02 -3.94
CA ALA A 50 2.16 0.62 -5.07
C ALA A 50 1.41 1.86 -5.57
N ILE A 51 2.16 2.86 -6.01
CA ILE A 51 1.61 4.07 -6.63
C ILE A 51 2.41 4.43 -7.87
N GLU A 52 1.72 4.68 -8.97
CA GLU A 52 2.34 5.16 -10.20
C GLU A 52 2.63 6.66 -10.11
N LEU A 53 3.86 7.06 -10.41
CA LEU A 53 4.30 8.44 -10.41
C LEU A 53 4.50 8.97 -11.82
N SER A 54 4.16 10.24 -12.04
CA SER A 54 4.37 10.91 -13.32
C SER A 54 5.83 11.28 -13.61
N GLY A 55 6.73 11.15 -12.62
CA GLY A 55 8.15 11.42 -12.78
C GLY A 55 8.98 10.99 -11.56
N PRO A 56 10.28 10.70 -11.73
CA PRO A 56 11.04 9.91 -10.77
C PRO A 56 11.42 10.63 -9.47
N TYR A 57 11.88 11.89 -9.55
CA TYR A 57 12.32 12.62 -8.36
C TYR A 57 11.24 13.54 -7.79
N LEU A 58 10.65 14.38 -8.64
CA LEU A 58 9.58 15.30 -8.22
C LEU A 58 8.36 14.53 -7.71
N GLY A 59 7.98 13.43 -8.37
CA GLY A 59 6.85 12.62 -7.93
C GLY A 59 7.04 12.01 -6.54
N VAL A 60 8.27 11.61 -6.19
CA VAL A 60 8.55 11.05 -4.86
C VAL A 60 8.47 12.12 -3.78
N VAL A 61 9.00 13.32 -4.05
CA VAL A 61 8.92 14.45 -3.10
C VAL A 61 7.47 14.90 -2.91
N GLU A 62 6.69 14.97 -4.00
CA GLU A 62 5.26 15.31 -3.94
C GLU A 62 4.46 14.24 -3.19
N LEU A 63 4.76 12.97 -3.40
CA LEU A 63 4.14 11.85 -2.68
C LEU A 63 4.42 11.94 -1.17
N ASP A 64 5.68 12.15 -0.76
CA ASP A 64 6.04 12.31 0.65
C ASP A 64 5.27 13.49 1.28
N ALA A 65 5.25 14.65 0.61
CA ALA A 65 4.52 15.81 1.08
C ALA A 65 3.00 15.53 1.26
N ARG A 66 2.39 14.77 0.35
CA ARG A 66 0.98 14.36 0.43
C ARG A 66 0.73 13.42 1.61
N LEU A 67 1.59 12.42 1.80
CA LEU A 67 1.48 11.48 2.93
C LEU A 67 1.64 12.21 4.27
N LEU A 68 2.64 13.08 4.39
CA LEU A 68 2.82 13.92 5.58
C LEU A 68 1.62 14.83 5.82
N GLY A 69 1.02 15.38 4.76
CA GLY A 69 -0.21 16.19 4.82
C GLY A 69 -1.44 15.41 5.31
N LEU A 70 -1.48 14.10 5.08
CA LEU A 70 -2.49 13.18 5.61
C LEU A 70 -2.18 12.74 7.06
N GLY A 71 -1.09 13.21 7.66
CA GLY A 71 -0.70 12.91 9.04
C GLY A 71 0.18 11.66 9.19
N PHE A 72 0.63 11.05 8.09
CA PHE A 72 1.64 10.01 8.15
C PHE A 72 2.99 10.56 8.62
N LYS A 73 3.83 9.68 9.14
CA LYS A 73 5.21 9.97 9.53
C LYS A 73 6.14 8.91 8.97
N ASN A 74 7.28 9.33 8.44
CA ASN A 74 8.34 8.40 8.04
C ASN A 74 8.81 7.55 9.24
N ASP A 75 8.99 6.25 9.04
CA ASP A 75 9.60 5.36 10.03
C ASP A 75 11.13 5.47 9.95
N MET A 76 11.72 6.24 10.85
CA MET A 76 13.17 6.46 10.90
C MET A 76 14.00 5.20 11.18
N ASN A 77 13.37 4.12 11.66
CA ASN A 77 14.02 2.84 11.93
C ASN A 77 13.62 1.75 10.91
N GLY A 78 12.75 2.08 9.97
CA GLY A 78 12.20 1.18 8.96
C GLY A 78 12.84 1.37 7.59
N PRO A 79 12.35 0.64 6.57
CA PRO A 79 12.72 0.92 5.18
C PRO A 79 12.21 2.31 4.76
N MET A 80 12.87 2.93 3.79
CA MET A 80 12.56 4.31 3.35
C MET A 80 11.12 4.49 2.82
N CYS A 81 10.47 3.41 2.38
CA CYS A 81 9.08 3.45 1.94
C CYS A 81 8.05 3.37 3.09
N ARG A 82 8.48 3.21 4.35
CA ARG A 82 7.59 2.96 5.47
C ARG A 82 7.09 4.24 6.13
N TYR A 83 5.78 4.29 6.29
CA TYR A 83 5.05 5.36 6.96
C TYR A 83 4.18 4.82 8.10
N LEU A 84 4.04 5.63 9.14
CA LEU A 84 3.28 5.34 10.35
C LEU A 84 2.12 6.34 10.48
N HIS A 85 0.91 5.84 10.77
CA HIS A 85 -0.26 6.67 11.09
C HIS A 85 -1.13 5.99 12.15
N GLY A 86 -1.00 6.43 13.41
CA GLY A 86 -1.70 5.80 14.53
C GLY A 86 -1.28 4.34 14.70
N LEU A 87 -2.20 3.41 14.43
CA LEU A 87 -1.95 1.96 14.45
C LEU A 87 -1.56 1.39 13.08
N THR A 88 -1.62 2.20 12.02
CA THR A 88 -1.33 1.80 10.65
C THR A 88 0.17 1.88 10.38
N ILE A 89 0.74 0.79 9.87
CA ILE A 89 2.07 0.74 9.25
C ILE A 89 1.83 0.49 7.77
N ILE A 90 2.33 1.36 6.90
CA ILE A 90 2.15 1.25 5.45
C ILE A 90 3.47 1.46 4.73
N ASP A 91 3.79 0.55 3.81
CA ASP A 91 4.93 0.67 2.91
C ASP A 91 4.42 1.19 1.56
N VAL A 92 4.74 2.44 1.21
CA VAL A 92 4.29 3.11 -0.01
C VAL A 92 5.40 3.09 -1.05
N ILE A 93 5.17 2.35 -2.13
CA ILE A 93 6.19 2.01 -3.11
C ILE A 93 5.92 2.70 -4.45
N PRO A 94 6.74 3.70 -4.84
CA PRO A 94 6.57 4.42 -6.10
C PRO A 94 7.04 3.59 -7.30
N VAL A 95 6.31 3.71 -8.43
CA VAL A 95 6.60 3.07 -9.73
C VAL A 95 6.59 4.14 -10.83
N PRO A 96 7.63 4.27 -11.70
CA PRO A 96 8.85 3.48 -11.75
C PRO A 96 9.87 3.88 -10.65
N PRO A 97 10.72 2.93 -10.22
CA PRO A 97 11.56 3.01 -9.03
C PRO A 97 12.94 3.57 -9.31
N GLU A 98 13.06 4.66 -10.06
CA GLU A 98 14.39 5.09 -10.50
C GLU A 98 15.31 5.46 -9.31
N SER A 99 14.74 5.68 -8.11
CA SER A 99 15.44 6.05 -6.88
C SER A 99 15.54 4.98 -5.78
N LEU A 100 14.91 3.79 -5.89
CA LEU A 100 14.76 2.83 -4.77
C LEU A 100 15.47 1.47 -4.93
N GLY A 101 16.41 1.33 -5.86
CA GLY A 101 17.19 0.09 -6.00
C GLY A 101 16.46 -1.07 -6.69
N GLY A 102 15.44 -0.74 -7.49
CA GLY A 102 14.62 -1.70 -8.25
C GLY A 102 13.29 -1.97 -7.57
N VAL A 103 12.20 -1.68 -8.27
CA VAL A 103 10.87 -2.20 -7.95
C VAL A 103 10.80 -3.60 -8.51
N HIS A 104 10.12 -4.46 -7.75
CA HIS A 104 9.77 -5.80 -8.18
C HIS A 104 9.14 -5.73 -9.58
N GLU A 105 9.67 -6.49 -10.55
CA GLU A 105 9.28 -6.46 -11.97
C GLU A 105 7.76 -6.63 -12.22
N TRP A 106 7.06 -7.13 -11.20
CA TRP A 106 5.63 -7.41 -11.20
C TRP A 106 4.73 -6.22 -10.82
N TYR A 107 5.25 -5.12 -10.28
CA TYR A 107 4.39 -4.00 -9.84
C TYR A 107 3.69 -3.26 -10.97
N PRO A 108 4.33 -3.00 -12.13
CA PRO A 108 3.62 -2.44 -13.28
C PRO A 108 2.43 -3.33 -13.70
N LEU A 109 2.60 -4.65 -13.70
CA LEU A 109 1.52 -5.59 -13.99
C LEU A 109 0.42 -5.50 -12.92
N ALA A 110 0.79 -5.49 -11.64
CA ALA A 110 -0.17 -5.38 -10.55
C ALA A 110 -0.99 -4.08 -10.61
N ILE A 111 -0.38 -2.96 -11.00
CA ILE A 111 -1.09 -1.69 -11.22
C ILE A 111 -2.07 -1.83 -12.40
N GLN A 112 -1.64 -2.43 -13.51
CA GLN A 112 -2.47 -2.59 -14.71
C GLN A 112 -3.65 -3.55 -14.50
N THR A 113 -3.52 -4.55 -13.64
CA THR A 113 -4.54 -5.59 -13.44
C THR A 113 -5.27 -5.49 -12.11
N ALA A 114 -5.07 -4.41 -11.35
CA ALA A 114 -5.74 -4.21 -10.07
C ALA A 114 -7.27 -4.14 -10.25
N GLU A 115 -7.99 -4.82 -9.37
CA GLU A 115 -9.45 -4.75 -9.30
C GLU A 115 -9.88 -3.89 -8.11
N ARG A 116 -10.92 -3.07 -8.32
CA ARG A 116 -11.51 -2.28 -7.25
C ARG A 116 -12.49 -3.13 -6.46
N LEU A 117 -12.17 -3.36 -5.19
CA LEU A 117 -13.07 -3.99 -4.24
C LEU A 117 -13.76 -2.91 -3.41
N GLY A 118 -15.09 -2.97 -3.33
CA GLY A 118 -15.87 -2.16 -2.40
C GLY A 118 -15.65 -2.63 -0.96
N ARG A 119 -15.87 -1.74 0.00
CA ARG A 119 -16.08 -2.14 1.39
C ARG A 119 -17.55 -2.51 1.56
N ASP A 120 -17.84 -3.51 2.38
CA ASP A 120 -19.22 -3.80 2.76
C ASP A 120 -19.86 -2.54 3.36
N GLY A 121 -20.83 -1.95 2.67
CA GLY A 121 -21.52 -0.72 3.07
C GLY A 121 -21.39 0.46 2.10
N ASP A 122 -20.58 0.36 1.04
CA ASP A 122 -20.46 1.33 -0.06
C ASP A 122 -20.99 0.78 -1.40
#